data_AF-A0A6G3Q717-F1
#
_entry.id   AF-A0A6G3Q717-F1
#
_cell.length_a   1.000
_cell.length_b   1.000
_cell.length_c   1.000
_cell.angle_alpha   90.00
_cell.angle_beta   90.00
_cell.angle_gamma   90.00
#
_symmetry.space_group_name_H-M   'P 1'
#
loop_
_entity.id
_entity.type
_entity.pdbx_description
1 polymer ?
#
loop_
_entity_poly.entity_id
_entity_poly.type
_entity_poly.pdbx_seq_one_letter_code
_entity_poly.pdbx_strand_id
1 'polypeptide(L)' 'MKNRATSLENTGYSGSYDDVNLYWGIDQGGSYACLGQGDHWLDLSIHAEHFDHWGTGNGQPLYNNIASHSWTDSC' A
#
# COMPACT_ATOMS: atom_id res chain seq x y z
N MET A 1 -10.21 10.88 -3.66
CA MET A 1 -11.07 9.68 -3.75
C MET A 1 -10.23 8.49 -3.32
N LYS A 2 -10.79 7.50 -2.63
CA LYS A 2 -10.04 6.32 -2.15
C LYS A 2 -10.39 5.07 -2.97
N ASN A 3 -9.41 4.24 -3.25
CA ASN A 3 -9.56 2.97 -3.94
C ASN A 3 -10.37 2.00 -3.09
N ARG A 4 -11.31 1.30 -3.72
CA ARG A 4 -12.11 0.25 -3.07
C ARG A 4 -11.45 -1.12 -3.25
N ALA A 5 -10.22 -1.27 -2.77
CA ALA A 5 -9.48 -2.52 -2.88
C ALA A 5 -9.81 -3.45 -1.71
N THR A 6 -10.10 -4.71 -2.04
CA THR A 6 -10.30 -5.82 -1.09
C THR A 6 -9.12 -6.78 -1.06
N SER A 7 -8.26 -6.74 -2.08
CA SER A 7 -7.05 -7.54 -2.18
C SER A 7 -5.99 -6.78 -2.97
N LEU A 8 -4.72 -7.13 -2.74
CA LEU A 8 -3.57 -6.57 -3.42
C LEU A 8 -2.55 -7.67 -3.72
N GLU A 9 -1.87 -7.52 -4.84
CA GLU A 9 -0.84 -8.43 -5.31
C GLU A 9 0.18 -7.63 -6.10
N ASN A 10 1.46 -7.85 -5.82
CA ASN A 10 2.56 -7.29 -6.58
C ASN A 10 3.28 -8.39 -7.37
N THR A 11 2.86 -8.61 -8.61
CA THR A 11 3.51 -9.53 -9.56
C THR A 11 4.63 -8.87 -10.37
N GLY A 12 5.20 -7.78 -9.86
CA GLY A 12 6.27 -7.01 -10.52
C GLY A 12 7.50 -7.84 -10.88
N TYR A 13 8.31 -7.30 -11.78
CA TYR A 13 9.57 -7.90 -12.21
C TYR A 13 10.71 -7.42 -11.30
N SER A 14 11.51 -8.35 -10.78
CA SER A 14 12.58 -8.02 -9.84
C SER A 14 13.66 -7.15 -10.48
N GLY A 15 14.19 -6.20 -9.70
CA GLY A 15 15.30 -5.36 -10.14
C GLY A 15 15.36 -4.01 -9.45
N SER A 16 14.67 -3.02 -10.00
CA SER A 16 14.56 -1.65 -9.48
C SER A 16 13.13 -1.20 -9.67
N TYR A 17 12.59 -0.46 -8.69
CA TYR A 17 11.19 -0.09 -8.61
C TYR A 17 10.25 -1.32 -8.60
N ASP A 18 10.64 -2.38 -7.90
CA ASP A 18 9.90 -3.64 -7.82
C ASP A 18 8.96 -3.76 -6.62
N ASP A 19 9.12 -2.89 -5.62
CA ASP A 19 8.21 -2.74 -4.48
C ASP A 19 7.24 -1.55 -4.71
N VAL A 20 6.11 -1.53 -4.00
CA VAL A 20 5.13 -0.44 -4.13
C VAL A 20 4.71 0.14 -2.78
N ASN A 21 4.86 1.45 -2.63
CA ASN A 21 4.31 2.21 -1.52
C ASN A 21 2.85 2.59 -1.81
N LEU A 22 1.96 2.26 -0.89
CA LEU A 22 0.52 2.52 -0.96
C LEU A 22 0.17 3.60 0.05
N TYR A 23 -0.22 4.78 -0.42
CA TYR A 23 -0.41 5.96 0.42
C TYR A 23 -1.86 6.16 0.83
N TRP A 24 -2.07 6.61 2.06
CA TRP A 24 -3.39 6.99 2.58
C TRP A 24 -3.93 8.28 1.92
N GLY A 25 -3.03 9.19 1.52
CA GLY A 25 -3.35 10.45 0.86
C GLY A 25 -3.17 10.41 -0.67
N ILE A 26 -3.67 11.44 -1.34
CA ILE A 26 -3.42 11.70 -2.77
C ILE A 26 -1.97 12.18 -2.96
N ASP A 27 -1.44 12.07 -4.18
CA ASP A 27 -0.11 12.57 -4.57
C ASP A 27 1.03 12.15 -3.62
N GLN A 28 1.07 10.87 -3.26
CA GLN A 28 2.05 10.26 -2.35
C GLN A 28 2.10 10.93 -0.96
N GLY A 29 0.99 11.53 -0.52
CA GLY A 29 0.88 12.20 0.76
C GLY A 29 0.49 11.27 1.91
N GLY A 30 0.93 11.62 3.11
CA GLY A 30 0.55 10.94 4.36
C GLY A 30 1.31 9.65 4.63
N SER A 31 0.72 8.81 5.47
CA SER A 31 1.25 7.50 5.82
C SER A 31 1.14 6.53 4.64
N TYR A 32 2.05 5.57 4.55
CA TYR A 32 2.03 4.51 3.55
C TYR A 32 2.24 3.13 4.20
N ALA A 33 1.90 2.09 3.44
CA ALA A 33 2.35 0.72 3.66
C ALA A 33 3.07 0.26 2.39
N CYS A 34 4.13 -0.53 2.54
CA CYS A 34 4.88 -1.05 1.41
C CYS A 34 4.48 -2.51 1.13
N LEU A 35 4.22 -2.81 -0.14
CA LEU A 35 3.93 -4.15 -0.63
C LEU A 35 5.12 -4.62 -1.48
N GLY A 36 5.83 -5.63 -0.97
CA GLY A 36 7.03 -6.14 -1.62
C GLY A 36 6.75 -6.88 -2.92
N GLN A 37 7.76 -7.00 -3.77
CA GLN A 37 7.71 -7.85 -4.96
C GLN A 37 7.38 -9.31 -4.55
N GLY A 38 6.33 -9.88 -5.15
CA GLY A 38 5.88 -11.23 -4.84
C GLY A 38 4.95 -11.34 -3.64
N ASP A 39 4.61 -10.23 -2.97
CA ASP A 39 3.65 -10.24 -1.86
C ASP A 39 2.19 -10.23 -2.34
N HIS A 40 1.35 -10.88 -1.54
CA HIS A 40 -0.09 -10.98 -1.75
C HIS A 40 -0.83 -10.72 -0.45
N TRP A 41 -1.73 -9.74 -0.45
CA TRP A 41 -2.69 -9.49 0.63
C TRP A 41 -4.09 -9.87 0.12
N LEU A 42 -4.52 -11.07 0.48
CA LEU A 42 -5.66 -11.74 -0.15
C LEU A 42 -7.02 -11.22 0.31
N ASP A 43 -7.10 -10.69 1.54
CA ASP A 43 -8.33 -10.14 2.09
C ASP A 43 -8.01 -8.97 3.03
N LEU A 44 -8.17 -7.75 2.54
CA LEU A 44 -7.99 -6.54 3.34
C LEU A 44 -9.18 -6.30 4.29
N SER A 45 -10.33 -6.93 4.07
CA SER A 45 -11.55 -6.66 4.85
C SER A 45 -11.48 -7.17 6.30
N ILE A 46 -10.54 -8.08 6.59
CA ILE A 46 -10.21 -8.48 7.97
C ILE A 46 -9.37 -7.42 8.70
N HIS A 47 -8.91 -6.40 7.99
CA HIS A 47 -8.11 -5.28 8.52
C HIS A 47 -6.82 -5.75 9.19
N ALA A 48 -6.06 -6.67 8.58
CA ALA A 48 -4.74 -7.06 9.11
C ALA A 48 -3.66 -6.05 8.68
N GLU A 49 -3.80 -5.49 7.48
CA GLU A 49 -2.86 -4.61 6.81
C GLU A 49 -3.22 -3.15 7.09
N HIS A 50 -2.23 -2.39 7.56
CA HIS A 50 -2.41 -0.99 7.98
C HIS A 50 -1.31 -0.11 7.41
N PHE A 51 -1.60 1.18 7.26
CA PHE A 51 -0.56 2.16 6.98
C PHE A 51 0.30 2.31 8.24
N ASP A 52 1.57 1.94 8.14
CA ASP A 52 2.47 1.78 9.29
C ASP A 52 3.61 2.81 9.28
N HIS A 53 3.88 3.46 8.16
CA HIS A 53 4.82 4.57 8.10
C HIS A 53 4.27 5.84 8.80
N TRP A 54 5.17 6.73 9.22
CA TRP A 54 4.83 8.03 9.80
C TRP A 54 4.00 8.89 8.83
N GLY A 55 2.98 9.60 9.33
CA GLY A 55 2.17 10.55 8.57
C GLY A 55 0.67 10.49 8.86
N THR A 56 -0.11 11.38 8.25
CA THR A 56 -1.57 11.35 8.34
C THR A 56 -2.11 10.03 7.78
N GLY A 57 -2.98 9.36 8.54
CA GLY A 57 -3.53 8.05 8.16
C GLY A 57 -2.79 6.84 8.73
N ASN A 58 -1.72 7.04 9.50
CA ASN A 58 -1.04 5.96 10.24
C ASN A 58 -2.03 5.19 11.13
N GLY A 59 -1.90 3.88 11.15
CA GLY A 59 -2.76 2.95 11.89
C GLY A 59 -4.15 2.75 11.28
N GLN A 60 -4.49 3.42 10.17
CA GLN A 60 -5.74 3.12 9.46
C GLN A 60 -5.58 1.83 8.66
N PRO A 61 -6.65 1.01 8.51
CA PRO A 61 -6.59 -0.19 7.68
C PRO A 61 -6.48 0.19 6.21
N LEU A 62 -5.80 -0.63 5.40
CA LEU A 62 -5.67 -0.41 3.96
C LEU A 62 -6.99 -0.56 3.21
N TYR A 63 -7.90 -1.38 3.75
CA TYR A 63 -9.21 -1.65 3.17
C TYR A 63 -9.96 -0.38 2.81
N ASN A 64 -10.27 -0.24 1.52
CA ASN A 64 -10.98 0.92 0.96
C ASN A 64 -10.33 2.30 1.27
N ASN A 65 -9.06 2.33 1.66
CA ASN A 65 -8.42 3.52 2.24
C ASN A 65 -7.17 4.02 1.50
N ILE A 66 -6.70 3.31 0.48
CA ILE A 66 -5.56 3.70 -0.35
C ILE A 66 -5.99 4.80 -1.32
N ALA A 67 -5.22 5.88 -1.44
CA ALA A 67 -5.57 7.03 -2.29
C ALA A 67 -4.55 7.31 -3.41
N SER A 68 -3.29 6.88 -3.27
CA SER A 68 -2.29 6.93 -4.32
C SER A 68 -1.20 5.86 -4.11
N HIS A 69 -0.30 5.68 -5.07
CA HIS A 69 0.82 4.75 -4.97
C HIS A 69 2.06 5.30 -5.69
N SER A 70 3.23 4.74 -5.40
CA SER A 70 4.46 4.89 -6.18
C SER A 70 5.33 3.66 -6.05
N TRP A 71 6.00 3.29 -7.13
CA TRP A 71 7.02 2.25 -7.11
C TRP A 71 8.27 2.72 -6.35
N THR A 72 8.96 1.81 -5.68
CA THR A 72 10.16 2.04 -4.87
C THR A 72 11.12 0.86 -5.01
N ASP A 73 12.40 1.10 -4.73
CA ASP A 73 13.43 0.03 -4.77
C ASP A 73 13.41 -0.85 -3.51
N SER A 74 12.70 -0.44 -2.46
CA SER A 74 12.61 -1.21 -1.21
C SER A 74 11.43 -0.79 -0.34
N CYS A 75 10.86 -1.78 0.35
CA CYS A 75 10.27 -1.67 1.69
C CYS A 75 11.36 -1.65 2.79
#